data_AF-A0AAD7WD54-F1
#
_entry.id   AF-A0AAD7WD54-F1
#
_cell.length_a   1.000
_cell.length_b   1.000
_cell.length_c   1.000
_cell.angle_alpha   90.00
_cell.angle_beta   90.00
_cell.angle_gamma   90.00
#
_symmetry.space_group_name_H-M   'P 1'
#
loop_
_entity.id
_entity.type
_entity.pdbx_description
1 polymer ?
#
loop_
_entity_poly.entity_id
_entity_poly.type
_entity_poly.pdbx_seq_one_letter_code
_entity_poly.pdbx_strand_id
1 'polypeptide(L)'
;MMVMALKLRWLHTVQNIIMAKQIQWKWPESYGEDQIVVMFGGLHIEMVALKTLGDWLQGSGWVQALVQAEIATAGTADSFLRASHVLRTRRAHQVTAAALYILQHRAYNHYCLGETRDAEDLPEFEDWCCQRGEDIPSFTTGQSCWN
;
A
#
# COMPACT_ATOMS: atom_id res chain seq x y z
N MET A 1 -30.38 1.98 -9.29
CA MET A 1 -30.58 0.56 -8.86
C MET A 1 -29.47 -0.39 -9.32
N MET A 2 -28.95 -0.29 -10.55
CA MET A 2 -27.93 -1.23 -11.07
C MET A 2 -26.59 -1.21 -10.30
N VAL A 3 -26.12 -0.02 -9.89
CA VAL A 3 -24.85 0.15 -9.13
C VAL A 3 -24.90 -0.50 -7.74
N MET A 4 -26.07 -0.47 -7.06
CA MET A 4 -26.25 -1.13 -5.76
C MET A 4 -26.32 -2.66 -5.88
N ALA A 5 -26.97 -3.17 -6.93
CA ALA A 5 -27.04 -4.61 -7.20
C ALA A 5 -25.65 -5.21 -7.50
N LEU A 6 -24.83 -4.47 -8.26
CA LEU A 6 -23.41 -4.80 -8.45
C LEU A 6 -22.68 -4.81 -7.10
N LYS A 7 -22.78 -3.74 -6.30
CA LYS A 7 -22.05 -3.62 -5.01
C LYS A 7 -22.41 -4.72 -4.01
N LEU A 8 -23.68 -5.11 -3.92
CA LEU A 8 -24.15 -6.22 -3.07
C LEU A 8 -23.65 -7.58 -3.59
N ARG A 9 -23.71 -7.82 -4.90
CA ARG A 9 -23.17 -9.03 -5.52
C ARG A 9 -21.65 -9.15 -5.31
N TRP A 10 -20.92 -8.04 -5.38
CA TRP A 10 -19.48 -7.98 -5.12
C TRP A 10 -19.13 -8.32 -3.66
N LEU A 11 -19.87 -7.80 -2.68
CA LEU A 11 -19.67 -8.12 -1.27
C LEU A 11 -19.91 -9.61 -0.97
N HIS A 12 -20.96 -10.19 -1.55
CA HIS A 12 -21.28 -11.60 -1.32
C HIS A 12 -20.25 -12.55 -1.96
N THR A 13 -19.76 -12.24 -3.16
CA THR A 13 -18.75 -13.08 -3.82
C THR A 13 -17.42 -13.09 -3.06
N VAL A 14 -16.98 -11.93 -2.55
CA VAL A 14 -15.73 -11.85 -1.76
C VAL A 14 -15.87 -12.60 -0.44
N GLN A 15 -16.99 -12.43 0.27
CA GLN A 15 -17.26 -13.15 1.52
C GLN A 15 -17.20 -14.67 1.31
N ASN A 16 -17.78 -15.17 0.22
CA ASN A 16 -17.82 -16.60 -0.09
C ASN A 16 -16.43 -17.18 -0.41
N ILE A 17 -15.59 -16.45 -1.15
CA ILE A 17 -14.22 -16.90 -1.47
C ILE A 17 -13.35 -16.91 -0.20
N ILE A 18 -13.49 -15.91 0.67
CA ILE A 18 -12.78 -15.87 1.96
C ILE A 18 -13.19 -17.06 2.83
N MET A 19 -14.49 -17.32 2.97
CA MET A 19 -14.98 -18.49 3.73
C MET A 19 -14.49 -19.82 3.12
N ALA A 20 -14.53 -19.97 1.80
CA ALA A 20 -14.04 -21.15 1.12
C ALA A 20 -12.55 -21.39 1.37
N LYS A 21 -11.74 -20.31 1.39
CA LYS A 21 -10.30 -20.41 1.68
C LYS A 21 -10.02 -20.73 3.16
N GLN A 22 -10.82 -20.19 4.08
CA GLN A 22 -10.77 -20.58 5.49
C GLN A 22 -11.09 -22.05 5.72
N ILE A 23 -12.11 -22.60 5.03
CA ILE A 23 -12.46 -24.03 5.08
C ILE A 23 -11.29 -24.87 4.56
N GLN A 24 -10.74 -24.48 3.42
CA GLN A 24 -9.59 -25.15 2.81
C GLN A 24 -8.36 -25.19 3.73
N TRP A 25 -8.02 -24.10 4.40
CA TRP A 25 -6.91 -24.08 5.36
C TRP A 25 -7.21 -24.83 6.65
N LYS A 26 -8.48 -24.87 7.07
CA LYS A 26 -8.90 -25.54 8.31
C LYS A 26 -8.97 -27.07 8.18
N TRP A 27 -9.26 -27.57 6.98
CA TRP A 27 -9.38 -29.01 6.72
C TRP A 27 -8.59 -29.42 5.46
N PRO A 28 -7.25 -29.34 5.50
CA PRO A 28 -6.40 -29.60 4.34
C PRO A 28 -6.51 -31.04 3.83
N GLU A 29 -6.83 -32.02 4.69
CA GLU A 29 -6.97 -33.42 4.25
C GLU A 29 -8.23 -33.69 3.40
N SER A 30 -9.29 -32.90 3.57
CA SER A 30 -10.56 -33.08 2.86
C SER A 30 -10.82 -32.03 1.79
N TYR A 31 -10.27 -30.83 1.97
CA TYR A 31 -10.49 -29.66 1.11
C TYR A 31 -9.17 -28.93 0.78
N GLY A 32 -8.06 -29.64 0.86
CA GLY A 32 -6.73 -29.13 0.53
C GLY A 32 -6.62 -28.64 -0.91
N GLU A 33 -5.54 -27.91 -1.19
CA GLU A 33 -5.29 -27.33 -2.52
C GLU A 33 -5.04 -28.40 -3.59
N ASP A 34 -4.69 -29.62 -3.16
CA ASP A 34 -4.59 -30.83 -3.97
C ASP A 34 -5.96 -31.39 -4.38
N GLN A 35 -7.03 -31.11 -3.62
CA GLN A 35 -8.39 -31.57 -3.89
C GLN A 35 -9.21 -30.52 -4.64
N ILE A 36 -9.19 -29.26 -4.19
CA ILE A 36 -10.00 -28.17 -4.75
C ILE A 36 -9.18 -26.88 -4.76
N VAL A 37 -8.95 -26.29 -5.94
CA VAL A 37 -8.23 -25.00 -6.01
C VAL A 37 -9.21 -23.83 -5.89
N VAL A 38 -9.27 -23.20 -4.71
CA VAL A 38 -9.93 -21.91 -4.51
C VAL A 38 -8.89 -20.81 -4.58
N MET A 39 -8.96 -19.95 -5.59
CA MET A 39 -8.08 -18.78 -5.72
C MET A 39 -8.88 -17.49 -5.65
N PHE A 40 -8.33 -16.51 -4.95
CA PHE A 40 -8.79 -15.14 -5.11
C PHE A 40 -8.47 -14.69 -6.54
N GLY A 41 -9.45 -14.12 -7.24
CA GLY A 41 -9.16 -13.43 -8.50
C GLY A 41 -8.16 -12.29 -8.25
N GLY A 42 -7.21 -12.07 -9.16
CA GLY A 42 -6.15 -11.07 -8.98
C GLY A 42 -6.68 -9.66 -8.65
N LEU A 43 -7.84 -9.31 -9.18
CA LEU A 43 -8.55 -8.07 -8.84
C LEU A 43 -8.89 -7.95 -7.35
N HIS A 44 -9.29 -9.04 -6.70
CA HIS A 44 -9.64 -9.07 -5.28
C HIS A 44 -8.40 -8.95 -4.41
N ILE A 45 -7.33 -9.68 -4.73
CA ILE A 45 -6.04 -9.60 -4.03
C ILE A 45 -5.55 -8.15 -4.07
N GLU A 46 -5.56 -7.56 -5.26
CA GLU A 46 -5.10 -6.20 -5.44
C GLU A 46 -5.98 -5.18 -4.70
N MET A 47 -7.31 -5.32 -4.76
CA MET A 47 -8.21 -4.43 -4.05
C MET A 47 -8.00 -4.50 -2.53
N VAL A 48 -7.75 -5.70 -1.98
CA VAL A 48 -7.44 -5.86 -0.55
C VAL A 48 -6.10 -5.20 -0.23
N ALA A 49 -5.05 -5.45 -1.02
CA ALA A 49 -3.75 -4.82 -0.82
C ALA A 49 -3.83 -3.29 -0.84
N LEU A 50 -4.56 -2.71 -1.81
CA LEU A 50 -4.76 -1.26 -1.90
C LEU A 50 -5.57 -0.70 -0.72
N LYS A 51 -6.55 -1.46 -0.19
CA LYS A 51 -7.26 -1.05 1.03
C LYS A 51 -6.36 -1.08 2.25
N THR A 52 -5.54 -2.11 2.41
CA THR A 52 -4.57 -2.18 3.51
C THR A 52 -3.59 -1.00 3.46
N LEU A 53 -3.10 -0.65 2.27
CA LEU A 53 -2.28 0.56 2.08
C LEU A 53 -3.08 1.84 2.38
N GLY A 54 -4.34 1.90 1.99
CA GLY A 54 -5.24 3.00 2.30
C GLY A 54 -5.47 3.18 3.80
N ASP A 55 -5.75 2.11 4.53
CA ASP A 55 -5.94 2.10 5.99
C ASP A 55 -4.66 2.58 6.69
N TRP A 56 -3.49 2.18 6.19
CA TRP A 56 -2.20 2.64 6.72
C TRP A 56 -1.91 4.12 6.42
N LEU A 57 -2.30 4.62 5.26
CA LEU A 57 -2.16 6.05 4.90
C LEU A 57 -3.28 6.92 5.48
N GLN A 58 -4.26 6.33 6.16
CA GLN A 58 -5.35 7.10 6.75
C GLN A 58 -4.81 7.98 7.89
N GLY A 59 -5.05 9.29 7.77
CA GLY A 59 -4.57 10.27 8.75
C GLY A 59 -3.11 10.69 8.59
N SER A 60 -2.35 10.13 7.64
CA SER A 60 -0.94 10.48 7.40
C SER A 60 -0.73 11.84 6.70
N GLY A 61 -1.81 12.49 6.27
CA GLY A 61 -1.75 13.67 5.40
C GLY A 61 -1.69 13.34 3.90
N TRP A 62 -1.66 12.05 3.53
CA TRP A 62 -1.57 11.63 2.12
C TRP A 62 -2.67 12.22 1.22
N VAL A 63 -3.93 12.23 1.68
CA VAL A 63 -5.04 12.81 0.93
C VAL A 63 -4.80 14.30 0.67
N GLN A 64 -4.37 15.05 1.68
CA GLN A 64 -4.06 16.46 1.56
C GLN A 64 -2.90 16.68 0.59
N ALA A 65 -1.85 15.86 0.64
CA ALA A 65 -0.73 15.93 -0.29
C ALA A 65 -1.16 15.71 -1.74
N LEU A 66 -2.04 14.73 -2.02
CA LEU A 66 -2.57 14.49 -3.37
C LEU A 66 -3.43 15.66 -3.87
N VAL A 67 -4.20 16.28 -2.98
CA VAL A 67 -5.05 17.44 -3.32
C VAL A 67 -4.20 18.67 -3.59
N GLN A 68 -3.21 18.95 -2.75
CA GLN A 68 -2.29 20.08 -2.89
C GLN A 68 -1.40 19.95 -4.13
N ALA A 69 -1.01 18.72 -4.49
CA ALA A 69 -0.28 18.44 -5.72
C ALA A 69 -1.19 18.39 -6.97
N GLU A 70 -2.48 18.70 -6.85
CA GLU A 70 -3.47 18.69 -7.93
C GLU A 70 -3.60 17.33 -8.65
N ILE A 71 -3.22 16.23 -8.00
CA ILE A 71 -3.32 14.87 -8.55
C ILE A 71 -4.78 14.41 -8.59
N ALA A 72 -5.55 14.81 -7.58
CA ALA A 72 -6.95 14.44 -7.43
C ALA A 72 -7.72 15.49 -6.62
N THR A 73 -9.02 15.62 -6.91
CA THR A 73 -9.92 16.40 -6.04
C THR A 73 -10.09 15.71 -4.69
N ALA A 74 -10.46 16.46 -3.64
CA ALA A 74 -10.60 15.92 -2.28
C ALA A 74 -11.45 14.64 -2.20
N GLY A 75 -12.62 14.63 -2.85
CA GLY A 75 -13.48 13.45 -2.88
C GLY A 75 -12.88 12.26 -3.66
N THR A 76 -12.07 12.53 -4.69
CA THR A 76 -11.38 11.48 -5.44
C THR A 76 -10.19 10.92 -4.67
N ALA A 77 -9.38 11.78 -4.04
CA ALA A 77 -8.26 11.38 -3.20
C ALA A 77 -8.73 10.54 -2.00
N ASP A 78 -9.81 10.96 -1.34
CA ASP A 78 -10.43 10.20 -0.26
C ASP A 78 -10.97 8.82 -0.72
N SER A 79 -11.40 8.71 -1.97
CA SER A 79 -11.84 7.43 -2.55
C SER A 79 -10.72 6.40 -2.72
N PHE A 80 -9.46 6.86 -2.81
CA PHE A 80 -8.29 5.99 -2.94
C PHE A 80 -7.99 5.24 -1.64
N LEU A 81 -8.22 5.85 -0.46
CA LEU A 81 -8.12 5.16 0.83
C LEU A 81 -8.99 3.90 0.88
N ARG A 82 -10.17 3.95 0.26
CA ARG A 82 -11.13 2.84 0.24
C ARG A 82 -10.98 1.89 -0.96
N ALA A 83 -9.97 2.12 -1.80
CA ALA A 83 -9.79 1.45 -3.09
C ALA A 83 -11.07 1.37 -3.94
N SER A 84 -11.84 2.46 -3.97
CA SER A 84 -13.16 2.49 -4.63
C SER A 84 -13.07 2.21 -6.14
N HIS A 85 -11.92 2.54 -6.74
CA HIS A 85 -11.56 2.23 -8.12
C HIS A 85 -10.13 1.71 -8.17
N VAL A 86 -9.97 0.39 -8.34
CA VAL A 86 -8.66 -0.30 -8.29
C VAL A 86 -7.62 0.36 -9.18
N LEU A 87 -7.92 0.57 -10.48
CA LEU A 87 -6.97 1.17 -11.42
C LEU A 87 -6.47 2.57 -11.00
N ARG A 88 -7.39 3.45 -10.59
CA ARG A 88 -7.05 4.82 -10.20
C ARG A 88 -6.29 4.85 -8.89
N THR A 89 -6.70 4.01 -7.94
CA THR A 89 -6.05 3.85 -6.64
C THR A 89 -4.62 3.33 -6.82
N ARG A 90 -4.43 2.27 -7.61
CA ARG A 90 -3.11 1.75 -7.98
C ARG A 90 -2.21 2.86 -8.54
N ARG A 91 -2.72 3.65 -9.49
CA ARG A 91 -1.96 4.75 -10.08
C ARG A 91 -1.55 5.79 -9.03
N ALA A 92 -2.46 6.15 -8.11
CA ALA A 92 -2.16 7.09 -7.04
C ALA A 92 -1.06 6.56 -6.10
N HIS A 93 -1.11 5.29 -5.71
CA HIS A 93 -0.04 4.67 -4.90
C HIS A 93 1.29 4.60 -5.66
N GLN A 94 1.29 4.24 -6.94
CA GLN A 94 2.51 4.21 -7.77
C GLN A 94 3.17 5.60 -7.87
N VAL A 95 2.37 6.64 -8.13
CA VAL A 95 2.88 8.02 -8.18
C VAL A 95 3.41 8.45 -6.82
N THR A 96 2.72 8.10 -5.74
CA THR A 96 3.15 8.40 -4.37
C THR A 96 4.47 7.72 -4.04
N ALA A 97 4.61 6.42 -4.34
CA ALA A 97 5.83 5.66 -4.10
C ALA A 97 7.02 6.24 -4.89
N ALA A 98 6.82 6.57 -6.16
CA ALA A 98 7.86 7.19 -6.99
C ALA A 98 8.25 8.58 -6.45
N ALA A 99 7.27 9.40 -6.07
CA ALA A 99 7.53 10.72 -5.50
C ALA A 99 8.29 10.61 -4.17
N LEU A 100 7.89 9.70 -3.28
CA LEU A 100 8.54 9.48 -2.00
C LEU A 100 10.00 9.01 -2.18
N TYR A 101 10.24 8.06 -3.08
CA TYR A 101 11.59 7.58 -3.39
C TYR A 101 12.51 8.70 -3.88
N ILE A 102 12.02 9.56 -4.77
CA ILE A 102 12.77 10.73 -5.26
C ILE A 102 13.04 11.71 -4.12
N LEU A 103 12.05 11.99 -3.26
CA LEU A 103 12.21 12.91 -2.14
C LEU A 103 13.21 12.37 -1.10
N GLN A 104 13.18 11.07 -0.81
CA GLN A 104 14.15 10.41 0.08
C GLN A 104 15.56 10.51 -0.47
N HIS A 105 15.77 10.25 -1.76
CA HIS A 105 17.08 10.40 -2.40
C HIS A 105 17.58 11.85 -2.37
N ARG A 106 16.69 12.83 -2.59
CA ARG A 106 17.06 14.25 -2.47
C ARG A 106 17.48 14.61 -1.04
N ALA A 107 16.75 14.12 -0.05
CA ALA A 107 17.08 14.33 1.36
C ALA A 107 18.42 13.66 1.72
N TYR A 108 18.66 12.44 1.24
CA TYR A 108 19.94 11.75 1.41
C TYR A 108 21.10 12.50 0.74
N ASN A 109 20.94 12.94 -0.50
CA ASN A 109 21.98 13.72 -1.18
C ASN A 109 22.29 15.02 -0.43
N HIS A 110 21.27 15.71 0.08
CA HIS A 110 21.47 16.89 0.92
C HIS A 110 22.19 16.56 2.23
N TYR A 111 21.85 15.43 2.86
CA TYR A 111 22.54 14.93 4.04
C TYR A 111 24.04 14.68 3.76
N CYS A 112 24.37 13.98 2.67
CA CYS A 112 25.76 13.73 2.28
C CYS A 112 26.56 15.00 1.97
N LEU A 113 25.91 16.03 1.40
CA LEU A 113 26.55 17.32 1.10
C LEU A 113 26.74 18.21 2.34
N GLY A 114 25.95 17.99 3.40
CA GLY A 114 25.94 18.82 4.61
C GLY A 114 26.89 18.35 5.72
N GLU A 115 27.36 17.10 5.69
CA GLU A 115 28.33 16.59 6.66
C GLU A 115 29.77 16.83 6.19
N THR A 116 30.52 17.61 6.98
CA THR A 116 31.99 17.64 6.94
C THR A 116 32.58 16.37 7.60
N ARG A 117 32.12 15.19 7.18
CA ARG A 117 32.69 13.91 7.58
C ARG A 117 33.49 13.35 6.41
N ASP A 118 34.57 12.65 6.72
CA ASP A 118 35.31 11.89 5.73
C ASP A 118 34.35 10.89 5.06
N ALA A 119 34.38 10.80 3.73
CA ALA A 119 33.41 10.05 2.93
C ALA A 119 33.33 8.54 3.29
N GLU A 120 34.28 8.03 4.05
CA GLU A 120 34.34 6.65 4.54
C GLU A 120 33.34 6.33 5.67
N ASP A 121 32.77 7.34 6.36
CA ASP A 121 31.83 7.14 7.47
C ASP A 121 30.34 7.34 7.10
N LEU A 122 30.02 7.62 5.83
CA LEU A 122 28.64 7.85 5.41
C LEU A 122 27.88 6.52 5.21
N PRO A 123 26.74 6.31 5.88
CA PRO A 123 25.93 5.12 5.67
C PRO A 123 25.37 5.08 4.24
N GLU A 124 25.22 3.88 3.68
CA GLU A 124 24.55 3.70 2.39
C GLU A 124 23.09 4.20 2.47
N PHE A 125 22.50 4.55 1.32
CA PHE A 125 21.14 5.11 1.25
C PHE A 125 20.10 4.28 2.01
N GLU A 126 20.16 2.95 1.89
CA GLU A 126 19.21 2.05 2.56
C GLU A 126 19.40 2.06 4.07
N ASP A 127 20.64 1.99 4.56
CA ASP A 127 20.99 2.06 5.97
C ASP A 127 20.63 3.42 6.58
N TRP A 128 20.88 4.50 5.84
CA TRP A 128 20.45 5.84 6.23
C TRP A 128 18.93 5.93 6.34
N CYS A 129 18.20 5.36 5.38
CA CYS A 129 16.75 5.32 5.46
C CYS A 129 16.25 4.53 6.67
N CYS A 130 16.87 3.40 6.98
CA CYS A 130 16.56 2.59 8.16
C CYS A 130 16.77 3.39 9.46
N GLN A 131 17.93 4.05 9.60
CA GLN A 131 18.25 4.90 10.76
C GLN A 131 17.25 6.05 10.90
N ARG A 132 16.92 6.74 9.80
CA ARG A 132 15.92 7.82 9.79
C ARG A 132 14.51 7.32 10.11
N GLY A 133 14.22 6.06 9.80
CA GLY A 133 12.98 5.38 10.16
C GLY A 133 12.77 5.27 11.68
N GLU A 134 13.84 5.12 12.45
CA GLU A 134 13.80 5.04 13.92
C GLU A 134 13.60 6.41 14.57
N ASP A 135 14.21 7.46 14.01
CA ASP A 135 14.16 8.83 14.55
C ASP A 135 12.89 9.60 14.16
N ILE A 136 12.29 9.27 13.01
CA ILE A 136 11.16 10.01 12.42
C ILE A 136 9.99 9.04 12.19
N PRO A 137 8.92 9.10 12.99
CA PRO A 137 7.76 8.21 12.87
C PRO A 137 7.05 8.25 11.51
N SER A 138 7.22 9.32 10.73
CA SER A 138 6.67 9.43 9.37
C SER A 138 7.57 8.80 8.28
N PHE A 139 8.77 8.34 8.64
CA PHE A 139 9.77 7.80 7.70
C PHE A 139 9.72 6.26 7.62
N THR A 140 9.14 5.59 8.61
CA THR A 140 8.83 4.15 8.61
C THR A 140 7.78 3.73 7.58
N THR A 141 7.30 4.69 6.77
CA THR A 141 6.24 4.52 5.77
C THR A 141 6.66 3.69 4.53
N GLY A 142 7.51 2.68 4.68
CA GLY A 142 7.86 1.77 3.58
C GLY A 142 8.81 0.60 3.87
N GLN A 143 9.44 0.53 5.05
CA GLN A 143 10.54 -0.44 5.28
C GLN A 143 10.19 -1.60 6.22
N SER A 144 9.15 -1.51 7.05
CA SER A 144 8.85 -2.55 8.06
C SER A 144 8.10 -3.79 7.54
N CYS A 145 8.02 -4.02 6.22
CA CYS A 145 7.23 -5.11 5.65
C CYS A 145 7.98 -6.08 4.72
N TRP A 146 9.32 -6.03 4.69
CA TRP A 146 10.11 -6.93 3.83
C TRP A 146 11.25 -7.67 4.54
N ASN A 147 11.10 -7.93 5.85
CA ASN A 147 11.87 -8.95 6.57
C ASN A 147 10.94 -10.01 7.14
#